data_AF-A0A077MEL8-F1
#
_entry.id   AF-A0A077MEL8-F1
#
_cell.length_a   1.000
_cell.length_b   1.000
_cell.length_c   1.000
_cell.angle_alpha   90.00
_cell.angle_beta   90.00
_cell.angle_gamma   90.00
#
_symmetry.space_group_name_H-M   'P 1'
#
loop_
_entity.id
_entity.type
_entity.pdbx_description
1 polymer ?
#
loop_
_entity_poly.entity_id
_entity_poly.type
_entity_poly.pdbx_seq_one_letter_code
_entity_poly.pdbx_strand_id
1 'polypeptide(L)'
;MNLDALARRQRGVISRAQARQVLSDSAIRHRLASGRWRVVHRGVYVTHTADLDWYGRAVAALILAGPGAALGLASAAYVQGLERRPPPVIVVVVPHGRQVAKVPGVRVHRRRDLATTVVKGLRCTGRGANGARSRRPAWSDCQ
;
A
#
# COMPACT_ATOMS: atom_id res chain seq x y z
N MET A 1 -7.12 20.27 -9.12
CA MET A 1 -6.18 19.18 -8.77
C MET A 1 -5.25 18.93 -9.94
N ASN A 2 -3.93 18.99 -9.76
CA ASN A 2 -2.96 18.71 -10.82
C ASN A 2 -2.59 17.22 -10.80
N LEU A 3 -2.98 16.49 -11.86
CA LEU A 3 -2.82 15.04 -11.94
C LEU A 3 -1.34 14.63 -12.04
N ASP A 4 -0.52 15.36 -12.77
CA ASP A 4 0.90 15.04 -12.93
C ASP A 4 1.68 15.26 -11.64
N ALA A 5 1.36 16.33 -10.90
CA ALA A 5 1.92 16.56 -9.58
C ALA A 5 1.50 15.47 -8.59
N LEU A 6 0.25 15.01 -8.63
CA LEU A 6 -0.22 13.89 -7.82
C LEU A 6 0.50 12.59 -8.19
N ALA A 7 0.59 12.28 -9.49
CA ALA A 7 1.28 11.10 -9.98
C ALA A 7 2.73 11.09 -9.51
N ARG A 8 3.47 12.22 -9.63
CA ARG A 8 4.85 12.32 -9.12
C ARG A 8 4.94 12.00 -7.62
N ARG A 9 4.04 12.53 -6.79
CA ARG A 9 3.98 12.23 -5.35
C ARG A 9 3.65 10.77 -5.06
N GLN A 10 2.84 10.14 -5.90
CA GLN A 10 2.43 8.75 -5.81
C GLN A 10 3.29 7.82 -6.69
N ARG A 11 4.54 8.18 -7.01
CA ARG A 11 5.48 7.37 -7.80
C ARG A 11 4.92 6.91 -9.15
N GLY A 12 4.22 7.80 -9.85
CA GLY A 12 3.58 7.54 -11.13
C GLY A 12 2.29 6.72 -11.05
N VAL A 13 1.82 6.35 -9.86
CA VAL A 13 0.62 5.50 -9.70
C VAL A 13 -0.58 6.34 -9.31
N ILE A 14 -1.73 6.11 -9.94
CA ILE A 14 -3.00 6.79 -9.67
C ILE A 14 -4.18 5.83 -9.68
N SER A 15 -5.25 6.16 -8.97
CA SER A 15 -6.52 5.45 -9.08
C SER A 15 -7.37 5.96 -10.25
N ARG A 16 -8.30 5.13 -10.72
CA ARG A 16 -9.32 5.57 -11.69
C ARG A 16 -10.16 6.73 -11.15
N ALA A 17 -10.47 6.74 -9.86
CA ALA A 17 -11.21 7.84 -9.23
C ALA A 17 -10.41 9.15 -9.29
N GLN A 18 -9.11 9.12 -8.99
CA GLN A 18 -8.23 10.29 -9.12
C GLN A 18 -8.11 10.76 -10.57
N ALA A 19 -7.98 9.85 -11.53
CA ALA A 19 -7.93 10.19 -12.94
C ALA A 19 -9.24 10.88 -13.41
N ARG A 20 -10.41 10.36 -12.99
CA ARG A 20 -11.73 10.89 -13.36
C ARG A 20 -12.03 12.29 -12.81
N GLN A 21 -11.29 12.75 -11.81
CA GLN A 21 -11.43 14.12 -11.32
C GLN A 21 -10.88 15.16 -12.31
N VAL A 22 -10.08 14.73 -13.30
CA VAL A 22 -9.41 15.62 -14.26
C VAL A 22 -9.64 15.20 -15.71
N LEU A 23 -9.86 13.92 -15.97
CA LEU A 23 -9.97 13.35 -17.32
C LEU A 23 -11.30 12.64 -17.53
N SER A 24 -11.81 12.70 -18.76
CA SER A 24 -12.93 11.86 -19.20
C SER A 24 -12.53 10.39 -19.32
N ASP A 25 -13.51 9.48 -19.25
CA ASP A 25 -13.25 8.04 -19.48
C ASP A 25 -12.65 7.78 -20.85
N SER A 26 -13.05 8.55 -21.88
CA SER A 26 -12.47 8.43 -23.23
C SER A 26 -10.98 8.80 -23.23
N ALA A 27 -10.62 9.88 -22.54
CA ALA A 27 -9.23 10.32 -22.41
C ALA A 27 -8.37 9.34 -21.59
N ILE A 28 -8.95 8.65 -20.60
CA ILE A 28 -8.28 7.55 -19.88
C ILE A 28 -8.07 6.36 -20.81
N ARG A 29 -9.11 5.92 -21.53
CA ARG A 29 -9.01 4.80 -22.50
C ARG A 29 -7.96 5.06 -23.56
N HIS A 30 -7.92 6.26 -24.12
CA HIS A 30 -6.94 6.63 -25.13
C HIS A 30 -5.49 6.54 -24.60
N ARG A 31 -5.22 6.97 -23.35
CA ARG A 31 -3.88 6.86 -22.75
C ARG A 31 -3.47 5.42 -22.46
N LEU A 32 -4.43 4.56 -22.09
CA LEU A 32 -4.20 3.13 -21.91
C LEU A 32 -3.95 2.43 -23.26
N ALA A 33 -4.78 2.71 -24.26
CA ALA A 33 -4.64 2.14 -25.61
C ALA A 33 -3.34 2.58 -26.29
N SER A 34 -2.91 3.82 -26.07
CA SER A 34 -1.64 4.33 -26.61
C SER A 34 -0.40 3.85 -25.83
N GLY A 35 -0.56 3.01 -24.80
CA GLY A 35 0.54 2.52 -23.96
C GLY A 35 1.20 3.57 -23.06
N ARG A 36 0.75 4.83 -23.08
CA ARG A 36 1.29 5.89 -22.21
C ARG A 36 1.01 5.59 -20.75
N TRP A 37 -0.14 4.99 -20.48
CA TRP A 37 -0.52 4.46 -19.19
C TRP A 37 -0.65 2.95 -19.24
N ARG A 38 -0.36 2.29 -18.13
CA ARG A 38 -0.56 0.83 -17.99
C ARG A 38 -1.45 0.53 -16.79
N VAL A 39 -2.20 -0.56 -16.89
CA VAL A 39 -2.99 -1.09 -15.77
C VAL A 39 -2.07 -1.88 -14.85
N VAL A 40 -1.97 -1.47 -13.58
CA VAL A 40 -1.22 -2.20 -12.56
C VAL A 40 -2.15 -3.20 -11.86
N HIS A 41 -3.30 -2.70 -11.42
CA HIS A 41 -4.41 -3.48 -10.91
C HIS A 41 -5.72 -2.90 -11.46
N ARG A 42 -6.84 -3.63 -11.36
CA ARG A 42 -8.14 -3.10 -11.81
C ARG A 42 -8.43 -1.77 -11.11
N GLY A 43 -8.52 -0.69 -11.88
CA GLY A 43 -8.77 0.67 -11.37
C GLY A 43 -7.54 1.38 -10.79
N VAL A 44 -6.34 0.82 -10.96
CA VAL A 44 -5.06 1.43 -10.56
C VAL A 44 -4.13 1.44 -11.76
N TYR A 45 -3.61 2.62 -12.09
CA TYR A 45 -2.84 2.88 -13.31
C TYR A 45 -1.47 3.43 -12.97
N VAL A 46 -0.48 3.11 -13.80
CA VAL A 46 0.81 3.81 -13.83
C VAL A 46 0.83 4.75 -15.04
N THR A 47 1.31 5.98 -14.84
CA THR A 47 1.26 7.06 -15.83
C THR A 47 2.54 7.19 -16.65
N HIS A 48 3.41 6.18 -16.60
CA HIS A 48 4.65 6.07 -17.36
C HIS A 48 4.85 4.63 -17.84
N THR A 49 5.80 4.46 -18.75
CA THR A 49 6.12 3.18 -19.39
C THR A 49 7.13 2.34 -18.60
N ALA A 50 8.01 2.98 -17.82
CA ALA A 50 9.01 2.29 -17.00
C ALA A 50 8.37 1.32 -15.98
N ASP A 51 9.08 0.24 -15.65
CA ASP A 51 8.63 -0.73 -14.65
C ASP A 51 8.59 -0.16 -13.24
N LEU A 52 7.65 -0.68 -12.45
CA LEU A 52 7.48 -0.26 -11.07
C LEU A 52 8.55 -0.93 -10.21
N ASP A 53 9.33 -0.08 -9.54
CA ASP A 53 10.15 -0.51 -8.42
C ASP A 53 9.28 -1.04 -7.27
N TRP A 54 9.92 -1.58 -6.23
CA TRP A 54 9.21 -2.11 -5.08
C TRP A 54 8.27 -1.07 -4.44
N TYR A 55 8.72 0.19 -4.35
CA TYR A 55 7.94 1.26 -3.74
C TYR A 55 6.72 1.65 -4.60
N GLY A 56 6.84 1.67 -5.92
CA GLY A 56 5.74 1.88 -6.85
C GLY A 56 4.68 0.78 -6.74
N ARG A 57 5.11 -0.49 -6.66
CA ARG A 57 4.20 -1.61 -6.36
C ARG A 57 3.54 -1.46 -4.99
N ALA A 58 4.26 -0.98 -3.98
CA ALA A 58 3.70 -0.72 -2.66
C ALA A 58 2.64 0.40 -2.68
N VAL A 59 2.88 1.49 -3.42
CA VAL A 59 1.87 2.56 -3.63
C VAL A 59 0.65 2.00 -4.34
N ALA A 60 0.82 1.22 -5.41
CA ALA A 60 -0.28 0.60 -6.15
C ALA A 60 -1.13 -0.31 -5.26
N ALA A 61 -0.50 -1.11 -4.39
CA ALA A 61 -1.19 -1.97 -3.44
C ALA A 61 -1.97 -1.18 -2.39
N LEU A 62 -1.41 -0.07 -1.88
CA LEU A 62 -2.10 0.82 -0.94
C LEU A 62 -3.30 1.53 -1.59
N ILE A 63 -3.16 2.00 -2.83
CA ILE A 63 -4.26 2.61 -3.59
C ILE A 63 -5.36 1.57 -3.86
N LEU A 64 -5.00 0.36 -4.24
CA LEU A 64 -5.93 -0.76 -4.44
C LEU A 64 -6.69 -1.10 -3.15
N ALA A 65 -5.96 -1.20 -2.03
CA ALA A 65 -6.53 -1.56 -0.74
C ALA A 65 -7.42 -0.45 -0.15
N GLY A 66 -7.17 0.80 -0.55
CA GLY A 66 -8.01 1.95 -0.27
C GLY A 66 -7.71 2.63 1.07
N PRO A 67 -8.58 3.58 1.48
CA PRO A 67 -8.41 4.33 2.71
C PRO A 67 -8.33 3.43 3.95
N GLY A 68 -7.45 3.79 4.88
CA GLY A 68 -7.20 3.00 6.10
C GLY A 68 -6.27 1.80 5.90
N ALA A 69 -5.83 1.50 4.67
CA ALA A 69 -4.84 0.46 4.43
C ALA A 69 -3.42 0.94 4.80
N ALA A 70 -2.59 0.00 5.27
CA ALA A 70 -1.18 0.21 5.57
C ALA A 70 -0.34 -1.00 5.17
N LEU A 71 0.93 -0.80 4.83
CA LEU A 71 1.88 -1.89 4.66
C LEU A 71 2.09 -2.61 6.00
N GLY A 72 2.17 -3.93 5.99
CA GLY A 72 2.37 -4.73 7.20
C GLY A 72 3.46 -5.77 7.06
N LEU A 73 3.76 -6.43 8.18
CA LEU A 73 4.72 -7.55 8.25
C LEU A 73 6.03 -7.22 7.52
N ALA A 74 6.50 -8.10 6.63
CA ALA A 74 7.74 -7.92 5.87
C ALA A 74 7.78 -6.62 5.06
N SER A 75 6.65 -6.13 4.53
CA SER A 75 6.61 -4.87 3.77
C SER A 75 6.78 -3.65 4.67
N ALA A 76 6.21 -3.68 5.89
CA ALA A 76 6.45 -2.63 6.88
C ALA A 76 7.91 -2.66 7.37
N ALA A 77 8.44 -3.86 7.67
CA ALA A 77 9.81 -4.05 8.11
C ALA A 77 10.83 -3.50 7.08
N TYR A 78 10.63 -3.79 5.79
CA TYR A 78 11.48 -3.28 4.72
C TYR A 78 11.45 -1.75 4.61
N VAL A 79 10.25 -1.14 4.65
CA VAL A 79 10.14 0.33 4.57
C VAL A 79 10.81 1.00 5.77
N GLN A 80 10.69 0.39 6.96
CA GLN A 80 11.31 0.83 8.21
C GLN A 80 12.82 0.53 8.30
N GLY A 81 13.41 -0.17 7.32
CA GLY A 81 14.84 -0.51 7.31
C GLY A 81 15.21 -1.68 8.23
N LEU A 82 14.23 -2.39 8.78
CA LEU A 82 14.44 -3.61 9.57
C LEU A 82 14.78 -4.81 8.69
N GLU A 83 14.32 -4.80 7.45
CA GLU A 83 14.65 -5.80 6.43
C GLU A 83 15.53 -5.16 5.36
N ARG A 84 16.63 -5.82 4.98
CA ARG A 84 17.56 -5.27 3.97
C ARG A 84 17.09 -5.48 2.54
N ARG A 85 16.41 -6.60 2.27
CA ARG A 85 15.95 -6.96 0.92
C ARG A 85 14.45 -6.70 0.76
N PRO A 86 14.01 -6.19 -0.39
CA PRO A 86 12.59 -5.98 -0.65
C PRO A 86 11.86 -7.33 -0.71
N PRO A 87 10.75 -7.52 0.04
CA PRO A 87 9.97 -8.75 -0.07
C PRO A 87 9.34 -8.85 -1.46
N PRO A 88 9.26 -10.06 -2.05
CA PRO A 88 8.73 -10.26 -3.41
C PRO A 88 7.22 -9.99 -3.50
N VAL A 89 6.52 -10.13 -2.37
CA VAL A 89 5.07 -9.89 -2.25
C VAL A 89 4.84 -8.67 -1.36
N ILE A 90 3.98 -7.75 -1.82
CA ILE A 90 3.54 -6.61 -1.01
C ILE A 90 2.49 -7.08 -0.02
N VAL A 91 2.75 -6.88 1.26
CA VAL A 91 1.83 -7.21 2.34
C VAL A 91 1.12 -5.95 2.80
N VAL A 92 -0.20 -5.96 2.71
CA VAL A 92 -1.07 -4.87 3.14
C VAL A 92 -1.99 -5.36 4.25
N VAL A 93 -2.16 -4.53 5.28
CA VAL A 93 -3.14 -4.73 6.35
C VAL A 93 -4.26 -3.73 6.15
N VAL A 94 -5.49 -4.21 6.24
CA VAL A 94 -6.71 -3.42 6.09
C VAL A 94 -7.64 -3.59 7.28
N PRO A 95 -8.55 -2.63 7.53
CA PRO A 95 -9.62 -2.78 8.51
C PRO A 95 -10.47 -4.02 8.24
N HIS A 96 -10.99 -4.67 9.29
CA HIS A 96 -11.65 -5.98 9.20
C HIS A 96 -12.81 -6.03 8.19
N GLY A 97 -13.63 -4.98 8.10
CA GLY A 97 -14.75 -4.88 7.16
C GLY A 97 -14.34 -4.55 5.71
N ARG A 98 -13.07 -4.25 5.44
CA ARG A 98 -12.61 -3.88 4.09
C ARG A 98 -12.46 -5.12 3.23
N GLN A 99 -13.17 -5.12 2.10
CA GLN A 99 -12.93 -6.04 1.00
C GLN A 99 -11.94 -5.43 0.00
N VAL A 100 -10.97 -6.24 -0.41
CA VAL A 100 -9.97 -5.91 -1.42
C VAL A 100 -9.89 -7.10 -2.37
N ALA A 101 -9.88 -6.83 -3.67
CA ALA A 101 -9.76 -7.87 -4.69
C ALA A 101 -8.42 -8.61 -4.53
N LYS A 102 -8.45 -9.94 -4.72
CA LYS A 102 -7.20 -10.73 -4.80
C LYS A 102 -6.49 -10.38 -6.10
N VAL A 103 -5.24 -9.93 -6.00
CA VAL A 103 -4.39 -9.64 -7.15
C VAL A 103 -3.02 -10.29 -6.96
N PRO A 104 -2.35 -10.73 -8.04
CA PRO A 104 -0.99 -11.23 -7.97
C PRO A 104 -0.03 -10.20 -7.34
N GLY A 105 0.94 -10.67 -6.57
CA GLY A 105 1.95 -9.82 -5.93
C GLY A 105 1.47 -9.03 -4.70
N VAL A 106 0.20 -9.13 -4.29
CA VAL A 106 -0.34 -8.48 -3.10
C VAL A 106 -1.00 -9.49 -2.16
N ARG A 107 -0.60 -9.46 -0.89
CA ARG A 107 -1.20 -10.24 0.19
C ARG A 107 -1.91 -9.32 1.17
N VAL A 108 -3.19 -9.58 1.43
CA VAL A 108 -4.03 -8.75 2.30
C VAL A 108 -4.31 -9.46 3.61
N HIS A 109 -3.99 -8.80 4.73
CA HIS A 109 -4.37 -9.20 6.08
C HIS A 109 -5.44 -8.25 6.63
N ARG A 110 -6.32 -8.79 7.48
CA ARG A 110 -7.40 -8.03 8.10
C ARG A 110 -7.16 -7.90 9.61
N ARG A 111 -7.33 -6.71 10.15
CA ARG A 111 -7.23 -6.43 11.60
C ARG A 111 -8.40 -5.55 12.05
N ARG A 112 -8.83 -5.73 13.30
CA ARG A 112 -9.83 -4.87 13.94
C ARG A 112 -9.20 -3.54 14.37
N ASP A 113 -8.02 -3.61 14.98
CA ASP A 113 -7.24 -2.44 15.36
C ASP A 113 -6.00 -2.31 14.48
N LEU A 114 -5.83 -1.14 13.87
CA LEU A 114 -4.73 -0.86 12.96
C LEU A 114 -4.05 0.46 13.34
N ALA A 115 -3.01 0.36 14.17
CA ALA A 115 -2.12 1.48 14.41
C ALA A 115 -1.21 1.68 13.19
N THR A 116 -1.26 2.87 12.59
CA THR A 116 -0.48 3.21 11.40
C THR A 116 0.46 4.37 11.67
N THR A 117 1.58 4.37 10.96
CA THR A 117 2.53 5.48 10.89
C THR A 117 2.93 5.70 9.43
N VAL A 118 3.57 6.82 9.12
CA VAL A 118 4.06 7.13 7.76
C VAL A 118 5.58 7.10 7.76
N VAL A 119 6.14 6.23 6.93
CA VAL A 119 7.59 6.10 6.73
C VAL A 119 7.89 6.17 5.24
N LYS A 120 8.82 7.04 4.83
CA LYS A 120 9.15 7.28 3.40
C LYS A 120 7.92 7.60 2.54
N GLY A 121 6.93 8.30 3.12
CA GLY A 121 5.67 8.64 2.45
C GLY A 121 4.66 7.48 2.30
N LEU A 122 4.95 6.31 2.86
CA LEU A 122 4.06 5.14 2.81
C LEU A 122 3.45 4.89 4.19
N ARG A 123 2.14 4.64 4.23
CA ARG A 123 1.48 4.15 5.45
C ARG A 123 1.97 2.73 5.74
N CYS A 124 2.50 2.50 6.93
CA CYS A 124 2.88 1.18 7.40
C CYS A 124 2.39 0.98 8.85
N THR A 125 2.25 -0.28 9.25
CA THR A 125 1.99 -0.61 10.65
C THR A 125 3.18 -0.17 11.49
N GLY A 126 2.94 0.60 12.55
CA GLY A 126 4.00 1.03 13.45
C GLY A 126 4.64 -0.16 14.16
N ARG A 127 5.87 0.03 14.65
CA ARG A 127 6.46 -0.82 15.70
C ARG A 127 5.43 -0.83 16.83
N GLY A 128 4.80 -1.97 17.09
CA GLY A 128 3.58 -2.01 17.87
C GLY A 128 3.73 -1.28 19.21
N ALA A 129 3.02 -0.17 19.36
CA ALA A 129 2.26 0.05 20.59
C ALA A 129 1.05 -0.91 20.56
N ASN A 130 1.30 -2.22 20.45
CA ASN A 130 0.35 -3.25 20.85
C ASN A 130 1.05 -4.58 21.10
N GLY A 131 1.81 -4.57 22.20
CA GLY A 131 2.29 -5.75 22.91
C GLY A 131 2.29 -5.51 24.43
N ALA A 132 1.67 -4.44 24.94
CA ALA A 132 1.37 -4.31 26.37
C ALA A 132 0.06 -5.06 26.67
N ARG A 133 0.07 -6.37 26.46
CA ARG A 133 -0.62 -7.25 27.40
C ARG A 133 0.37 -7.42 28.54
N SER A 134 0.19 -6.65 29.61
CA SER A 134 0.80 -6.96 30.90
C SER A 134 0.26 -8.30 31.40
N ARG A 135 0.79 -9.40 30.87
CA ARG A 135 0.93 -10.61 31.67
C ARG A 135 2.25 -10.42 32.41
N ARG A 136 2.16 -10.00 33.67
CA ARG A 136 3.26 -10.13 34.63
C ARG A 136 3.76 -11.57 34.51
N PRO A 137 5.06 -11.84 34.34
CA PRO A 137 5.56 -13.16 34.69
C PRO A 137 5.45 -13.26 36.21
N ALA A 138 4.55 -14.11 36.69
CA ALA A 138 4.64 -14.65 38.03
C ALA A 138 5.87 -15.58 38.03
N TRP A 139 7.03 -15.01 38.31
CA TRP A 139 8.08 -15.78 38.97
C TRP A 139 7.84 -15.55 40.45
N SER A 140 7.05 -16.46 41.01
CA SER A 140 7.10 -16.71 42.45
C SER A 140 8.48 -17.28 42.72
N ASP A 141 9.15 -16.67 43.69
CA ASP A 141 10.24 -17.27 44.43
C ASP A 141 9.88 -18.70 44.82
N CYS A 142 10.75 -19.64 44.48
CA CYS A 142 10.93 -20.88 45.21
C CYS A 142 12.39 -20.91 45.65
N GLN A 143 12.61 -20.53 46.91
CA GLN A 143 13.62 -21.14 47.74
C GLN A 143 13.23 -22.59 48.06
#